data_AF-A0A1R4GXQ6-F1
#
_entry.id   AF-A0A1R4GXQ6-F1
#
_cell.length_a   1.000
_cell.length_b   1.000
_cell.length_c   1.000
_cell.angle_alpha   90.00
_cell.angle_beta   90.00
_cell.angle_gamma   90.00
#
_symmetry.space_group_name_H-M   'P 1'
#
loop_
_entity.id
_entity.type
_entity.pdbx_description
1 polymer ?
#
loop_
_entity_poly.entity_id
_entity_poly.type
_entity_poly.pdbx_seq_one_letter_code
_entity_poly.pdbx_strand_id
1 'polypeptide(L)'
;MIVATNQLETVDAMTSYAKRWEIETLFACLKGRGFNLEDTHLTHLDRVSKLVAVNALAFCWAYHVGIYKDKDKPLKRKLKSNARPQASLFALGLDVLIEGLRLVFFNNNKTVLRQLVSFLTPKPMKIRWG
;
A
#
# COMPACT_ATOMS: atom_id res chain seq x y z
N MET A 1 19.04 20.85 10.38
CA MET A 1 17.90 20.93 9.43
C MET A 1 17.18 22.23 9.71
N ILE A 2 16.84 23.01 8.68
CA ILE A 2 16.10 24.28 8.83
C ILE A 2 14.72 24.07 8.19
N VAL A 3 13.65 24.42 8.91
CA VAL A 3 12.26 24.36 8.43
C VAL A 3 11.67 25.76 8.49
N ALA A 4 11.25 26.28 7.34
CA ALA A 4 10.48 27.52 7.25
C ALA A 4 8.99 27.15 7.16
N THR A 5 8.14 27.80 7.96
CA THR A 5 6.70 27.53 8.01
C THR A 5 5.90 28.83 8.07
N ASN A 6 4.72 28.85 7.47
CA ASN A 6 3.72 29.92 7.63
C ASN A 6 2.67 29.60 8.72
N GLN A 7 2.78 28.44 9.36
CA GLN A 7 1.93 27.99 10.47
C GLN A 7 2.71 28.17 11.78
N LEU A 8 2.51 29.32 12.45
CA LEU A 8 3.29 29.72 13.61
C LEU A 8 2.74 29.19 14.95
N GLU A 9 1.47 28.82 15.02
CA GLU A 9 0.78 28.60 16.32
C GLU A 9 0.05 27.25 16.46
N THR A 10 -0.15 26.48 15.37
CA THR A 10 -1.13 25.39 15.38
C THR A 10 -0.55 23.98 15.31
N VAL A 11 0.69 23.81 14.84
CA VAL A 11 1.32 22.49 14.68
C VAL A 11 2.83 22.61 14.87
N ASP A 12 3.44 21.63 15.55
CA ASP A 12 4.89 21.50 15.55
C ASP A 12 5.40 21.31 14.11
N ALA A 13 6.09 22.35 13.61
CA ALA A 13 6.61 22.40 12.25
C ALA A 13 7.55 21.23 11.94
N MET A 14 8.29 20.74 12.94
CA MET A 14 9.18 19.60 12.79
C MET A 14 8.40 18.31 12.62
N THR A 15 7.37 18.08 13.45
CA THR A 15 6.48 16.92 13.30
C THR A 15 5.74 16.91 11.96
N SER A 16 5.28 18.07 11.48
CA SER A 16 4.70 18.18 10.14
C SER A 16 5.69 17.85 9.04
N TYR A 17 6.91 18.38 9.12
CA TYR A 17 7.95 18.11 8.14
C TYR A 17 8.39 16.64 8.14
N ALA A 18 8.36 15.96 9.28
CA ALA A 18 8.67 14.54 9.38
C ALA A 18 7.76 13.67 8.49
N LYS A 19 6.49 14.07 8.27
CA LYS A 19 5.56 13.38 7.36
C LYS A 19 6.03 13.42 5.89
N ARG A 20 6.93 14.32 5.51
CA ARG A 20 7.50 14.36 4.14
C ARG A 20 8.12 13.02 3.74
N TRP A 21 8.71 12.30 4.70
CA TRP A 21 9.33 10.99 4.45
C TRP A 21 8.34 9.91 3.99
N GLU A 22 7.03 10.11 4.18
CA GLU A 22 6.00 9.21 3.67
C GLU A 22 6.03 9.11 2.13
N ILE A 23 6.38 10.20 1.42
CA ILE A 23 6.48 10.18 -0.05
C ILE A 23 7.64 9.31 -0.54
N GLU A 24 8.75 9.26 0.20
CA GLU A 24 9.89 8.39 -0.11
C GLU A 24 9.48 6.92 0.05
N THR A 25 8.66 6.63 1.06
CA THR A 25 8.10 5.29 1.26
C THR A 25 7.14 4.91 0.13
N LEU A 26 6.27 5.84 -0.30
CA LEU A 26 5.39 5.64 -1.45
C LEU A 26 6.21 5.31 -2.72
N PHE A 27 7.20 6.14 -3.07
CA PHE A 27 8.03 5.89 -4.25
C PHE A 27 8.79 4.57 -4.16
N ALA A 28 9.29 4.20 -2.98
CA ALA A 28 9.92 2.89 -2.82
C ALA A 28 8.96 1.72 -3.09
N CYS A 29 7.69 1.83 -2.67
CA CYS A 29 6.65 0.81 -2.92
C CYS A 29 6.25 0.73 -4.40
N LEU A 30 6.22 1.87 -5.12
CA LEU A 30 5.95 1.88 -6.56
C LEU A 30 7.10 1.26 -7.37
N LYS A 31 8.33 1.39 -6.89
CA LYS A 31 9.54 0.85 -7.49
C LYS A 31 9.82 -0.56 -6.95
N GLY A 32 11.08 -0.87 -6.66
CA GLY A 32 11.55 -2.21 -6.32
C GLY A 32 11.04 -2.84 -5.02
N ARG A 33 10.28 -2.12 -4.16
CA ARG A 33 9.68 -2.74 -2.95
C ARG A 33 8.24 -3.21 -3.15
N GLY A 34 7.70 -3.12 -4.36
CA GLY A 34 6.32 -3.50 -4.62
C GLY A 34 6.04 -3.71 -6.09
N PHE A 35 5.61 -2.66 -6.77
CA PHE A 35 5.06 -2.78 -8.13
C PHE A 35 6.10 -2.83 -9.25
N ASN A 36 7.38 -2.61 -8.95
CA ASN A 36 8.49 -2.72 -9.89
C ASN A 36 8.28 -1.86 -11.16
N LEU A 37 7.77 -0.65 -10.99
CA LEU A 37 7.44 0.26 -12.11
C LEU A 37 8.62 0.47 -13.08
N GLU A 38 9.84 0.50 -12.55
CA GLU A 38 11.09 0.72 -13.30
C GLU A 38 11.44 -0.46 -14.24
N ASP A 39 10.92 -1.67 -13.96
CA ASP A 39 11.19 -2.88 -14.76
C ASP A 39 10.24 -3.03 -15.95
N THR A 40 9.29 -2.11 -16.14
CA THR A 40 8.29 -2.19 -17.22
C THR A 40 8.84 -1.83 -18.61
N HIS A 41 10.04 -1.25 -18.68
CA HIS A 41 10.68 -0.73 -19.90
C HIS A 41 9.78 0.20 -20.75
N LEU A 42 8.73 0.78 -20.16
CA LEU A 42 7.83 1.70 -20.85
C LEU A 42 8.51 3.04 -21.08
N THR A 43 8.64 3.43 -22.35
CA THR A 43 9.27 4.69 -22.76
C THR A 43 8.28 5.73 -23.26
N HIS A 44 7.09 5.32 -23.73
CA HIS A 44 6.05 6.24 -24.20
C HIS A 44 5.36 6.94 -23.03
N LEU A 45 5.45 8.28 -23.00
CA LEU A 45 4.95 9.11 -21.90
C LEU A 45 3.47 8.86 -21.56
N ASP A 46 2.60 8.75 -22.57
CA ASP A 46 1.17 8.48 -22.36
C ASP A 46 0.91 7.14 -21.68
N ARG A 47 1.74 6.12 -21.97
CA ARG A 47 1.62 4.79 -21.35
C ARG A 47 2.13 4.82 -19.92
N VAL A 48 3.24 5.52 -19.67
CA VAL A 48 3.79 5.73 -18.32
C VAL A 48 2.75 6.46 -17.46
N SER A 49 2.16 7.54 -17.96
CA SER A 49 1.11 8.30 -17.26
C SER A 49 -0.07 7.41 -16.84
N LYS A 50 -0.59 6.60 -17.78
CA LYS A 50 -1.66 5.64 -17.48
C LYS A 50 -1.24 4.59 -16.46
N LEU A 51 -0.03 4.04 -16.59
CA LEU A 51 0.47 3.04 -15.64
C LEU A 51 0.60 3.61 -14.23
N VAL A 52 1.14 4.83 -14.09
CA VAL A 52 1.26 5.52 -12.80
C VAL A 52 -0.12 5.75 -12.18
N ALA A 53 -1.13 6.16 -12.96
CA ALA A 53 -2.49 6.32 -12.46
C ALA A 53 -3.08 5.00 -11.92
N VAL A 54 -2.92 3.90 -12.66
CA VAL A 54 -3.36 2.57 -12.21
C VAL A 54 -2.60 2.12 -10.96
N ASN A 55 -1.30 2.37 -10.90
CA ASN A 55 -0.46 2.05 -9.74
C ASN A 55 -0.86 2.84 -8.49
N ALA A 56 -1.27 4.10 -8.64
CA ALA A 56 -1.79 4.88 -7.52
C ALA A 56 -3.05 4.24 -6.93
N LEU A 57 -3.98 3.79 -7.78
CA LEU A 57 -5.18 3.06 -7.35
C LEU A 57 -4.82 1.73 -6.68
N ALA A 58 -3.92 0.95 -7.29
CA ALA A 58 -3.45 -0.31 -6.73
C ALA A 58 -2.73 -0.11 -5.37
N PHE A 59 -1.97 0.97 -5.22
CA PHE A 59 -1.30 1.33 -3.96
C PHE A 59 -2.33 1.57 -2.86
N CYS A 60 -3.33 2.43 -3.13
CA CYS A 60 -4.40 2.69 -2.18
C CYS A 60 -5.12 1.40 -1.79
N TRP A 61 -5.41 0.53 -2.77
CA TRP A 61 -6.04 -0.76 -2.51
C TRP A 61 -5.20 -1.65 -1.59
N ALA A 62 -3.92 -1.84 -1.91
CA ALA A 62 -2.99 -2.60 -1.07
C ALA A 62 -2.87 -1.99 0.34
N TYR A 63 -2.77 -0.67 0.44
CA TYR A 63 -2.69 0.01 1.72
C TYR A 63 -3.94 -0.22 2.59
N HIS A 64 -5.15 -0.08 2.01
CA HIS A 64 -6.41 -0.34 2.70
C HIS A 64 -6.57 -1.79 3.16
N VAL A 65 -6.23 -2.76 2.30
CA VAL A 65 -6.21 -4.19 2.65
C VAL A 65 -5.22 -4.44 3.79
N GLY A 66 -4.05 -3.80 3.74
CA GLY A 66 -3.02 -3.87 4.76
C GLY A 66 -3.50 -3.41 6.14
N ILE A 67 -4.19 -2.26 6.21
CA ILE A 67 -4.80 -1.76 7.47
C ILE A 67 -5.76 -2.80 8.04
N TYR A 68 -6.62 -3.39 7.20
CA TYR A 68 -7.58 -4.39 7.67
C TYR A 68 -6.88 -5.65 8.15
N LYS A 69 -5.86 -6.11 7.40
CA LYS A 69 -5.10 -7.31 7.76
C LYS A 69 -4.32 -7.13 9.06
N ASP A 70 -3.75 -5.94 9.28
CA ASP A 70 -3.04 -5.61 10.52
C ASP A 70 -3.99 -5.65 11.73
N LYS A 71 -5.22 -5.11 11.59
CA LYS A 71 -6.26 -5.19 12.63
C LYS A 71 -6.66 -6.63 12.98
N ASP A 72 -6.75 -7.51 11.99
CA ASP A 72 -7.09 -8.93 12.18
C ASP A 72 -5.92 -9.75 12.76
N LYS A 73 -4.70 -9.54 12.24
CA LYS A 73 -3.48 -10.30 12.61
C LYS A 73 -2.23 -9.40 12.62
N PRO A 74 -1.91 -8.72 13.74
CA PRO A 74 -0.83 -7.72 13.79
C PRO A 74 0.60 -8.28 13.89
N LEU A 75 0.79 -9.60 13.75
CA LEU A 75 2.08 -10.26 14.04
C LEU A 75 3.26 -9.71 13.23
N LYS A 76 3.07 -9.44 11.93
CA LYS A 76 4.10 -8.86 11.05
C LYS A 76 4.36 -7.36 11.30
N ARG A 77 3.54 -6.71 12.12
CA ARG A 77 3.61 -5.28 12.44
C ARG A 77 4.14 -5.01 13.85
N LYS A 78 4.37 -6.06 14.65
CA LYS A 78 5.14 -5.98 15.89
C LYS A 78 6.57 -5.52 15.59
N LEU A 79 7.09 -4.62 16.43
CA LEU A 79 8.45 -4.13 16.32
C LEU A 79 9.45 -5.26 16.61
N LYS A 80 10.51 -5.33 15.79
CA LYS A 80 11.67 -6.19 16.05
C LYS A 80 12.71 -5.46 16.89
N SER A 81 13.81 -6.15 17.21
CA SER A 81 14.96 -5.61 17.95
C SER A 81 15.56 -4.34 17.33
N ASN A 82 15.40 -4.13 16.02
CA ASN A 82 15.82 -2.92 15.30
C ASN A 82 14.79 -1.78 15.34
N ALA A 83 13.77 -1.87 16.19
CA ALA A 83 12.66 -0.92 16.32
C ALA A 83 11.86 -0.68 15.04
N ARG A 84 11.88 -1.61 14.08
CA ARG A 84 11.09 -1.54 12.84
C ARG A 84 10.17 -2.76 12.72
N PRO A 85 8.94 -2.60 12.17
CA PRO A 85 8.07 -3.72 11.87
C PRO A 85 8.65 -4.58 10.74
N GLN A 86 8.26 -5.86 10.67
CA GLN A 86 8.74 -6.78 9.62
C GLN A 86 8.23 -6.39 8.23
N ALA A 87 7.00 -5.86 8.16
CA ALA A 87 6.36 -5.47 6.91
C ALA A 87 5.66 -4.10 7.07
N SER A 88 5.64 -3.33 5.98
CA SER A 88 4.77 -2.14 5.89
C SER A 88 3.31 -2.58 5.73
N LEU A 89 2.37 -1.66 6.00
CA LEU A 89 0.95 -1.90 5.73
C LEU A 89 0.71 -2.22 4.25
N PHE A 90 1.36 -1.47 3.36
CA PHE A 90 1.33 -1.75 1.93
C PHE A 90 1.77 -3.19 1.60
N ALA A 91 2.93 -3.63 2.11
CA ALA A 91 3.45 -4.97 1.83
C ALA A 91 2.49 -6.07 2.34
N LEU A 92 1.88 -5.87 3.52
CA LEU A 92 0.86 -6.79 4.02
C LEU A 92 -0.35 -6.92 3.11
N GLY A 93 -0.87 -5.80 2.63
CA GLY A 93 -2.02 -5.83 1.74
C GLY A 93 -1.67 -6.31 0.35
N LEU A 94 -0.48 -6.00 -0.15
CA LEU A 94 0.02 -6.53 -1.42
C LEU A 94 0.12 -8.05 -1.40
N ASP A 95 0.66 -8.66 -0.33
CA ASP A 95 0.69 -10.13 -0.14
C ASP A 95 -0.73 -10.72 -0.27
N VAL A 96 -1.71 -10.10 0.37
CA VAL A 96 -3.11 -10.54 0.34
C VAL A 96 -3.73 -10.39 -1.04
N LEU A 97 -3.47 -9.28 -1.74
CA LEU A 97 -3.96 -9.04 -3.09
C LEU A 97 -3.37 -10.05 -4.07
N ILE A 98 -2.06 -10.31 -4.00
CA ILE A 98 -1.38 -11.29 -4.86
C ILE A 98 -2.00 -12.67 -4.66
N GLU A 99 -2.15 -13.12 -3.42
CA GLU A 99 -2.72 -14.44 -3.12
C GLU A 99 -4.18 -14.54 -3.58
N GLY A 100 -5.00 -13.54 -3.26
CA GLY A 100 -6.39 -13.51 -3.69
C GLY A 100 -6.53 -13.50 -5.21
N LEU A 101 -5.74 -12.67 -5.91
CA LEU A 101 -5.77 -12.60 -7.37
C LEU A 101 -5.33 -13.92 -8.00
N ARG A 102 -4.31 -14.60 -7.45
CA ARG A 102 -3.95 -15.96 -7.88
C ARG A 102 -5.15 -16.91 -7.81
N LEU A 103 -5.91 -16.89 -6.71
CA LEU A 103 -7.12 -17.71 -6.57
C LEU A 103 -8.23 -17.30 -7.55
N VAL A 104 -8.37 -16.02 -7.89
CA VAL A 104 -9.30 -15.58 -8.96
C VAL A 104 -8.88 -16.17 -10.30
N PHE A 105 -7.60 -16.01 -10.68
CA PHE A 105 -7.13 -16.36 -12.01
C PHE A 105 -7.03 -17.88 -12.22
N PHE A 106 -6.52 -18.64 -11.25
CA PHE A 106 -6.32 -20.08 -11.41
C PHE A 106 -7.58 -20.90 -11.10
N ASN A 107 -8.41 -20.47 -10.15
CA ASN A 107 -9.56 -21.25 -9.70
C ASN A 107 -10.91 -20.64 -10.14
N ASN A 108 -10.89 -19.57 -10.95
CA ASN A 108 -12.06 -18.79 -11.38
C ASN A 108 -13.00 -18.42 -10.22
N ASN A 109 -12.45 -18.22 -9.02
CA ASN A 109 -13.25 -18.10 -7.82
C ASN A 109 -13.83 -16.69 -7.73
N LYS A 110 -15.11 -16.52 -8.07
CA LYS A 110 -15.75 -15.20 -8.11
C LYS A 110 -16.02 -14.63 -6.71
N THR A 111 -16.14 -15.47 -5.69
CA THR A 111 -16.37 -15.03 -4.29
C THR A 111 -15.17 -14.24 -3.77
N VAL A 112 -13.99 -14.71 -4.11
CA VAL A 112 -12.66 -14.15 -3.84
C VAL A 112 -12.55 -12.77 -4.46
N LEU A 113 -12.91 -12.64 -5.74
CA LEU A 113 -12.93 -11.35 -6.42
C LEU A 113 -13.85 -10.36 -5.70
N ARG A 114 -15.06 -10.79 -5.30
CA ARG A 114 -15.98 -9.92 -4.53
C ARG A 114 -15.38 -9.50 -3.19
N GLN A 115 -14.70 -10.41 -2.48
CA GLN A 115 -14.01 -10.08 -1.23
C GLN A 115 -12.89 -9.05 -1.47
N LEU A 116 -12.04 -9.25 -2.48
CA LEU A 116 -10.97 -8.31 -2.81
C LEU A 116 -11.52 -6.93 -3.18
N VAL A 117 -12.53 -6.87 -4.05
CA VAL A 117 -13.16 -5.62 -4.48
C VAL A 117 -13.88 -4.92 -3.32
N SER A 118 -14.41 -5.66 -2.35
CA SER A 118 -15.07 -5.07 -1.18
C SER A 118 -14.15 -4.17 -0.35
N PHE A 119 -12.82 -4.35 -0.43
CA PHE A 119 -11.83 -3.45 0.20
C PHE A 119 -11.75 -2.06 -0.41
N LEU A 120 -12.35 -1.86 -1.59
CA LEU A 120 -12.53 -0.55 -2.20
C LEU A 120 -13.83 0.14 -1.71
N THR A 121 -14.59 -0.52 -0.84
CA THR A 121 -15.82 0.01 -0.24
C THR A 121 -15.66 0.24 1.26
N PRO A 122 -16.47 1.12 1.89
CA PRO A 122 -16.32 1.46 3.32
C PRO A 122 -16.48 0.28 4.29
N LYS A 123 -17.16 -0.80 3.88
CA LYS A 123 -17.39 -2.00 4.69
C LYS A 123 -16.80 -3.22 3.98
N PRO A 124 -15.48 -3.46 4.11
CA PRO A 124 -14.85 -4.63 3.51
C PRO A 124 -15.39 -5.93 4.10
N MET A 125 -15.56 -6.93 3.24
CA MET A 125 -15.88 -8.29 3.64
C MET A 125 -14.70 -8.91 4.40
N LYS A 126 -15.00 -9.75 5.38
CA LYS A 126 -13.97 -10.55 6.06
C LYS A 126 -13.30 -11.47 5.06
N ILE A 127 -11.97 -11.51 5.15
CA ILE A 127 -11.17 -12.47 4.42
C ILE A 127 -11.42 -13.87 4.99
N ARG A 128 -11.98 -14.77 4.18
CA ARG A 128 -12.14 -16.19 4.50
C ARG A 128 -11.50 -17.01 3.38
N TRP A 129 -10.18 -17.11 3.42
CA TRP A 129 -9.44 -18.09 2.63
C TRP A 129 -9.28 -19.33 3.51
N GLY A 130 -10.26 -20.23 3.44
CA GLY A 130 -10.39 -21.42 4.29
C GLY A 130 -11.77 -22.03 4.11
#